data_AF-A0AAI8T0S5-F1
#
_entry.id   AF-A0AAI8T0S5-F1
#
_cell.length_a   1.000
_cell.length_b   1.000
_cell.length_c   1.000
_cell.angle_alpha   90.00
_cell.angle_beta   90.00
_cell.angle_gamma   90.00
#
_symmetry.space_group_name_H-M   'P 1'
#
loop_
_entity.id
_entity.type
_entity.pdbx_description
1 polymer ?
#
loop_
_entity_poly.entity_id
_entity_poly.type
_entity_poly.pdbx_seq_one_letter_code
_entity_poly.pdbx_strand_id
1 'polypeptide(L)'
;MNGPSDNLNDLEGDIGLLAHLLEVLCEEANDQEFVRADGTRIASADRLCALATIARDMGVRMVETAAACHQVVLDERRKAASH
;
A
#
# COMPACT_ATOMS: atom_id res chain seq x y z
N MET A 1 10.13 -9.07 -3.79
CA MET A 1 9.98 -7.94 -2.86
C MET A 1 10.66 -8.32 -1.57
N ASN A 2 11.52 -7.44 -1.06
CA ASN A 2 12.20 -7.65 0.22
C ASN A 2 11.20 -7.49 1.37
N GLY A 3 11.48 -8.12 2.51
CA GLY A 3 10.64 -8.08 3.70
C GLY A 3 10.52 -6.67 4.31
N PRO A 4 9.75 -6.52 5.41
CA PRO A 4 9.59 -5.24 6.09
C PRO A 4 10.95 -4.65 6.50
N SER A 5 11.18 -3.38 6.16
CA SER A 5 12.37 -2.58 6.50
C SER A 5 12.04 -1.68 7.69
N ASP A 6 13.00 -1.40 8.57
CA ASP A 6 12.86 -0.44 9.69
C ASP A 6 13.35 0.97 9.32
N ASN A 7 13.60 1.21 8.02
CA ASN A 7 14.04 2.49 7.49
C ASN A 7 12.85 3.40 7.12
N LEU A 8 12.80 4.59 7.73
CA LEU A 8 11.77 5.60 7.46
C LEU A 8 11.74 6.09 6.01
N ASN A 9 12.90 6.15 5.33
CA ASN A 9 12.95 6.56 3.92
C ASN A 9 12.31 5.52 3.01
N ASP A 10 12.46 4.23 3.34
CA ASP A 10 11.83 3.14 2.57
C ASP A 10 10.31 3.19 2.78
N LEU A 11 9.85 3.47 4.00
CA LEU A 11 8.43 3.65 4.31
C LEU A 11 7.82 4.85 3.56
N GLU A 12 8.51 5.99 3.52
CA GLU A 12 8.05 7.17 2.77
C GLU A 12 7.94 6.89 1.27
N GLY A 13 8.93 6.19 0.70
CA GLY A 13 8.90 5.72 -0.70
C GLY A 13 7.72 4.79 -0.98
N ASP A 14 7.48 3.81 -0.10
CA ASP A 14 6.34 2.90 -0.20
C ASP A 14 4.99 3.64 -0.12
N ILE A 15 4.88 4.69 0.71
CA ILE A 15 3.69 5.57 0.77
C ILE A 15 3.47 6.29 -0.56
N GLY A 16 4.52 6.86 -1.14
CA GLY A 16 4.44 7.54 -2.43
C GLY A 16 3.97 6.59 -3.55
N LEU A 17 4.50 5.37 -3.59
CA LEU A 17 4.10 4.35 -4.57
C LEU A 17 2.63 3.91 -4.40
N LEU A 18 2.17 3.72 -3.16
CA LEU A 18 0.77 3.36 -2.90
C LEU A 18 -0.18 4.49 -3.29
N ALA A 19 0.15 5.74 -2.98
CA ALA A 19 -0.67 6.89 -3.35
C ALA A 19 -0.84 6.99 -4.87
N HIS A 20 0.25 6.82 -5.62
CA HIS A 20 0.20 6.83 -7.08
C HIS A 20 -0.62 5.66 -7.65
N LEU A 21 -0.50 4.46 -7.08
CA LEU A 21 -1.31 3.30 -7.49
C LEU A 21 -2.80 3.54 -7.26
N LEU A 22 -3.18 4.17 -6.15
CA LEU A 22 -4.58 4.50 -5.86
C LEU A 22 -5.13 5.57 -6.82
N GLU A 23 -4.32 6.54 -7.21
CA GLU A 23 -4.68 7.57 -8.20
C GLU A 23 -4.99 6.92 -9.55
N VAL A 24 -4.08 6.09 -10.07
CA VAL A 24 -4.27 5.34 -11.33
C VAL A 24 -5.52 4.44 -11.25
N LEU A 25 -5.78 3.80 -10.11
CA LEU A 25 -6.98 2.98 -9.93
C LEU A 25 -8.27 3.81 -9.99
N CYS A 26 -8.28 4.99 -9.38
CA CYS A 26 -9.43 5.89 -9.42
C CYS A 26 -9.70 6.40 -10.84
N GLU A 27 -8.65 6.76 -11.59
CA GLU A 27 -8.78 7.19 -12.99
C GLU A 27 -9.38 6.06 -13.86
N GLU A 28 -8.80 4.86 -13.81
CA GLU A 28 -9.27 3.71 -14.58
C GLU A 28 -10.69 3.26 -14.20
N ALA A 29 -11.06 3.39 -12.92
CA ALA A 29 -12.41 3.07 -12.45
C ALA A 29 -13.47 4.08 -12.91
N ASN A 30 -13.10 5.36 -13.03
CA ASN A 30 -14.02 6.41 -13.46
C ASN A 30 -14.26 6.41 -14.97
N ASP A 31 -13.28 5.96 -15.75
CA ASP A 31 -13.35 5.98 -17.21
C ASP A 31 -14.03 4.72 -17.82
N GLN A 32 -14.42 3.72 -17.02
CA GLN A 32 -14.93 2.45 -17.53
C GLN A 32 -16.26 1.99 -16.90
N GLU A 33 -17.21 1.60 -17.76
CA GLU A 33 -18.34 0.77 -17.34
C GLU A 33 -17.87 -0.68 -17.13
N PHE A 34 -18.06 -1.23 -15.92
CA PHE A 34 -17.56 -2.56 -15.56
C PHE A 34 -18.33 -3.74 -16.18
N VAL A 35 -19.46 -3.47 -16.82
CA VAL A 35 -20.37 -4.46 -17.40
C VAL A 35 -20.71 -4.01 -18.82
N ARG A 36 -20.57 -4.91 -19.80
CA ARG A 36 -20.98 -4.63 -21.18
C ARG A 36 -22.50 -4.58 -21.27
N ALA A 37 -23.01 -4.02 -22.37
CA ALA A 37 -24.45 -3.97 -22.66
C ALA A 37 -25.15 -5.34 -22.65
N ASP A 38 -24.41 -6.44 -22.86
CA ASP A 38 -24.93 -7.82 -22.80
C ASP A 38 -24.91 -8.43 -21.39
N GLY A 39 -24.52 -7.66 -20.36
CA GLY A 39 -24.43 -8.12 -18.97
C GLY A 39 -23.13 -8.85 -18.62
N THR A 40 -22.19 -9.04 -19.56
CA THR A 40 -20.90 -9.68 -19.25
C THR A 40 -19.93 -8.72 -18.58
N ARG A 41 -19.18 -9.23 -17.60
CA ARG A 41 -18.13 -8.46 -16.91
C ARG A 41 -16.96 -8.20 -17.85
N ILE A 42 -16.43 -6.98 -17.85
CA ILE A 42 -15.26 -6.63 -18.67
C ILE A 42 -13.99 -7.12 -17.97
N ALA A 43 -13.06 -7.72 -18.73
CA ALA A 43 -11.78 -8.22 -18.20
C ALA A 43 -10.93 -7.13 -17.52
N SER A 44 -11.13 -5.85 -17.85
CA SER A 44 -10.50 -4.73 -17.15
C SER A 44 -11.02 -4.56 -15.72
N ALA A 45 -12.29 -4.92 -15.44
CA ALA A 45 -12.86 -4.93 -14.11
C ALA A 45 -12.10 -5.88 -13.17
N ASP A 46 -11.77 -7.08 -13.65
CA ASP A 46 -11.03 -8.07 -12.87
C ASP A 46 -9.58 -7.61 -12.62
N ARG A 47 -8.96 -6.92 -13.59
CA ARG A 47 -7.64 -6.30 -13.41
C ARG A 47 -7.67 -5.18 -12.37
N LEU A 48 -8.68 -4.32 -12.40
CA LEU A 48 -8.92 -3.28 -11.40
C LEU A 48 -9.09 -3.88 -9.99
N CYS A 49 -9.87 -4.95 -9.86
CA CYS A 49 -10.00 -5.68 -8.60
C CYS A 49 -8.66 -6.26 -8.12
N ALA A 50 -7.84 -6.82 -9.03
CA ALA A 50 -6.53 -7.35 -8.68
C ALA A 50 -5.58 -6.24 -8.21
N LEU A 51 -5.54 -5.10 -8.91
CA LEU A 51 -4.73 -3.94 -8.53
C LEU A 51 -5.17 -3.34 -7.18
N ALA A 52 -6.48 -3.22 -6.93
CA ALA A 52 -7.00 -2.78 -5.64
C ALA A 52 -6.61 -3.72 -4.49
N THR A 53 -6.56 -5.03 -4.75
CA THR A 53 -6.09 -6.02 -3.78
C THR A 53 -4.60 -5.83 -3.47
N ILE A 54 -3.77 -5.61 -4.49
CA ILE A 54 -2.34 -5.30 -4.32
C ILE A 54 -2.15 -4.01 -3.51
N ALA A 55 -2.90 -2.95 -3.82
CA ALA A 55 -2.85 -1.70 -3.08
C ALA A 55 -3.19 -1.87 -1.60
N ARG A 56 -4.24 -2.65 -1.29
CA ARG A 56 -4.61 -2.99 0.09
C ARG A 56 -3.47 -3.71 0.81
N ASP A 57 -2.88 -4.74 0.18
CA ASP A 57 -1.82 -5.54 0.80
C ASP A 57 -0.54 -4.72 1.02
N MET A 58 -0.22 -3.80 0.10
CA MET A 58 0.84 -2.81 0.31
C MET A 58 0.55 -1.92 1.52
N GLY A 59 -0.67 -1.39 1.64
CA GLY A 59 -1.07 -0.58 2.80
C GLY A 59 -0.92 -1.33 4.13
N VAL A 60 -1.31 -2.61 4.18
CA VAL A 60 -1.12 -3.45 5.39
C VAL A 60 0.35 -3.57 5.75
N ARG A 61 1.21 -3.90 4.78
CA ARG A 61 2.67 -4.02 5.01
C ARG A 61 3.27 -2.70 5.51
N MET A 62 2.80 -1.56 5.02
CA MET A 62 3.30 -0.26 5.45
C MET A 62 2.92 0.07 6.89
N VAL A 63 1.71 -0.33 7.33
CA VAL A 63 1.32 -0.21 8.75
C VAL A 63 2.23 -1.06 9.64
N GLU A 64 2.56 -2.27 9.22
CA GLU A 64 3.48 -3.16 9.93
C GLU A 64 4.90 -2.56 10.00
N THR A 65 5.42 -2.06 8.87
CA THR A 65 6.71 -1.35 8.79
C THR A 65 6.74 -0.13 9.71
N ALA A 66 5.70 0.71 9.70
CA ALA A 66 5.60 1.88 10.57
C ALA A 66 5.60 1.50 12.06
N ALA A 67 4.88 0.43 12.43
CA ALA A 67 4.89 -0.09 13.79
C ALA A 67 6.28 -0.60 14.20
N ALA A 68 6.99 -1.28 13.30
CA ALA A 68 8.35 -1.74 13.54
C ALA A 68 9.31 -0.55 13.75
N CYS A 69 9.27 0.47 12.89
CA CYS A 69 10.06 1.70 13.05
C CYS A 69 9.77 2.38 14.40
N HIS A 70 8.49 2.46 14.78
CA HIS A 70 8.09 3.06 16.06
C HIS A 70 8.67 2.29 17.26
N GLN A 71 8.65 0.95 17.20
CA GLN A 71 9.19 0.10 18.25
C GLN A 71 10.71 0.27 18.41
N VAL A 72 11.46 0.36 17.30
CA VAL A 72 12.90 0.64 17.30
C VAL A 72 13.21 1.95 18.04
N VAL A 73 12.50 3.03 17.70
CA VAL A 73 12.69 4.34 18.34
C VAL A 73 12.40 4.30 19.85
N LEU A 74 11.35 3.59 20.27
CA LEU A 74 11.04 3.44 21.70
C LEU A 74 12.13 2.67 22.45
N ASP A 75 12.68 1.62 21.86
CA ASP A 75 13.73 0.83 22.47
C ASP A 75 15.07 1.58 22.54
N GLU A 76 15.40 2.39 21.53
CA GLU A 76 16.54 3.31 21.59
C GLU A 76 16.41 4.32 22.74
N ARG A 77 15.23 4.93 22.89
CA ARG A 77 14.96 5.87 23.99
C ARG A 77 15.06 5.22 25.36
N ARG A 78 14.56 3.99 25.52
CA ARG A 78 14.69 3.23 26.77
C ARG A 78 16.14 2.96 27.11
N LYS A 79 16.94 2.51 26.13
CA LYS A 79 18.39 2.27 26.31
C LYS A 79 19.13 3.54 26.73
N ALA A 80 18.80 4.68 26.11
CA ALA A 80 19.39 5.97 26.43
C ALA A 80 19.01 6.48 27.84
N ALA A 81 17.80 6.16 28.33
CA ALA A 81 17.36 6.56 29.67
C ALA A 81 17.89 5.66 30.81
N SER A 82 18.41 4.47 30.47
CA SER A 82 19.03 3.54 31.42
C SER A 82 20.55 3.72 31.59
N HIS A 83 21.14 4.69 30.89
CA HIS A 83 22.54 5.10 30.99
C HIS A 83 22.66 6.49 31.61
#